data_AF-A0A1X1A5E8-F1
#
_entry.id   AF-A0A1X1A5E8-F1
#
_cell.length_a   1.000
_cell.length_b   1.000
_cell.length_c   1.000
_cell.angle_alpha   90.00
_cell.angle_beta   90.00
_cell.angle_gamma   90.00
#
_symmetry.space_group_name_H-M   'P 1'
#
loop_
_entity.id
_entity.type
_entity.pdbx_description
1 polymer ?
#
loop_
_entity_poly.entity_id
_entity_poly.type
_entity_poly.pdbx_seq_one_letter_code
_entity_poly.pdbx_strand_id
1 'polypeptide(L)'
;MDTIMTSALTNRAAMRYARRVGRDCATGMPLEKSLITRAVPSDLWGDLAVIMQAVDAGWFAVPAGPDLTYSKTQHAALSQLSSRAPWLLALHTEAVIFEAVRASSGLPQGKGFGVLPLPDFQADALGARTRLARLPHEHVAGAITLELWVQVLLDTQSVAQHLSSQMECLRPAWMWSPCHPLADQVERLKAHDCLHLLIPYVSCTRNRPLDPFERQLLKDVQYRGLPTEEYERRMHAERQRREEAERVHWQEAFALVRRLAAIFDGVTSYHHGTLTRRLKQESNGAFRLQRSGFTKDGLVVEVRPNFCVGQNAKLASGFMLVNYCQALADEIESATPSFPAYLDACERACARVQDLSYPAPNHRPPDDFDTVAV
;
A
#
# COMPACT_ATOMS: atom_id res chain seq x y z
N MET A 1 2.77 31.66 12.26
CA MET A 1 2.22 33.00 12.42
C MET A 1 1.41 33.01 13.68
N ASP A 2 1.88 33.79 14.64
CA ASP A 2 1.16 34.00 15.89
C ASP A 2 0.16 35.15 15.71
N THR A 3 -0.73 35.32 16.67
CA THR A 3 -1.79 36.34 16.64
C THR A 3 -1.27 37.75 16.36
N ILE A 4 -0.11 38.09 16.92
CA ILE A 4 0.60 39.38 16.72
C ILE A 4 1.01 39.57 15.25
N MET A 5 1.51 38.50 14.62
CA MET A 5 1.96 38.54 13.23
C MET A 5 0.78 38.67 12.28
N THR A 6 -0.31 37.94 12.53
CA THR A 6 -1.54 38.05 11.75
C THR A 6 -2.20 39.42 11.90
N SER A 7 -2.24 39.99 13.11
CA SER A 7 -2.80 41.33 13.33
C SER A 7 -1.99 42.40 12.59
N ALA A 8 -0.65 42.32 12.65
CA ALA A 8 0.21 43.25 11.92
C ALA A 8 0.01 43.16 10.40
N LEU A 9 -0.02 41.94 9.84
CA LEU A 9 -0.17 41.72 8.40
C LEU A 9 -1.56 42.08 7.87
N THR A 10 -2.58 42.16 8.73
CA THR A 10 -3.95 42.55 8.35
C THR A 10 -4.29 43.99 8.72
N ASN A 11 -3.39 44.72 9.40
CA ASN A 11 -3.60 46.12 9.76
C ASN A 11 -3.58 47.02 8.52
N ARG A 12 -4.78 47.41 8.07
CA ARG A 12 -4.97 48.28 6.90
C ARG A 12 -4.32 49.66 7.06
N ALA A 13 -4.25 50.19 8.28
CA ALA A 13 -3.61 51.48 8.54
C ALA A 13 -2.09 51.38 8.35
N ALA A 14 -1.46 50.35 8.93
CA ALA A 14 -0.03 50.07 8.75
C ALA A 14 0.31 49.82 7.27
N MET A 15 -0.51 49.03 6.55
CA MET A 15 -0.29 48.70 5.13
C MET A 15 -0.25 49.91 4.20
N ARG A 16 -0.98 51.00 4.52
CA ARG A 16 -0.92 52.26 3.76
C ARG A 16 0.47 52.92 3.81
N TYR A 17 1.19 52.75 4.91
CA TYR A 17 2.55 53.26 5.08
C TYR A 17 3.60 52.27 4.58
N ALA A 18 3.35 50.97 4.69
CA ALA A 18 4.29 49.89 4.37
C ALA A 18 4.89 50.01 2.96
N ARG A 19 4.10 50.43 1.96
CA ARG A 19 4.61 50.62 0.59
C ARG A 19 5.63 51.75 0.47
N ARG A 20 5.41 52.86 1.17
CA ARG A 20 6.33 54.01 1.15
C ARG A 20 7.59 53.69 1.95
N VAL A 21 7.41 53.11 3.13
CA VAL A 21 8.50 52.68 4.00
C VAL A 21 9.38 51.64 3.30
N GLY A 22 8.78 50.62 2.68
CA GLY A 22 9.51 49.59 1.95
C GLY A 22 10.29 50.11 0.73
N ARG A 23 9.81 51.16 0.04
CA ARG A 23 10.59 51.82 -1.02
C ARG A 23 11.83 52.51 -0.46
N ASP A 24 11.69 53.22 0.66
CA ASP A 24 12.81 53.91 1.29
C ASP A 24 13.85 52.90 1.78
N CYS A 25 13.41 51.81 2.40
CA CYS A 25 14.27 50.71 2.81
C CYS A 25 14.98 50.03 1.64
N ALA A 26 14.30 49.81 0.51
CA ALA A 26 14.91 49.29 -0.71
C ALA A 26 15.98 50.24 -1.30
N THR A 27 15.90 51.54 -1.04
CA THR A 27 16.94 52.53 -1.41
C THR A 27 18.07 52.66 -0.38
N GLY A 28 18.10 51.79 0.63
CA GLY A 28 19.14 51.77 1.68
C GLY A 28 18.85 52.65 2.89
N MET A 29 17.64 53.21 3.02
CA MET A 29 17.27 53.98 4.21
C MET A 29 16.94 53.04 5.38
N PRO A 30 17.53 53.23 6.58
CA PRO A 30 17.16 52.45 7.76
C PRO A 30 15.68 52.58 8.10
N LEU A 31 15.06 51.50 8.59
CA LEU A 31 13.63 51.44 8.91
C LEU A 31 13.18 52.58 9.82
N GLU A 32 13.88 52.81 10.93
CA GLU A 32 13.57 53.87 11.90
C GLU A 32 13.58 55.27 11.27
N LYS A 33 14.58 55.54 10.43
CA LYS A 33 14.68 56.80 9.69
C LYS A 33 13.54 56.97 8.69
N SER A 34 13.13 55.88 8.04
CA SER A 34 12.00 55.86 7.10
C SER A 34 10.67 56.12 7.81
N LEU A 35 10.43 55.50 8.97
CA LEU A 35 9.23 55.72 9.80
C LEU A 35 9.08 57.19 10.20
N ILE A 36 10.17 57.82 10.66
CA ILE A 36 10.20 59.24 11.03
C ILE A 36 9.98 60.13 9.80
N THR A 37 10.70 59.89 8.71
CA THR A 37 10.61 60.70 7.47
C THR A 37 9.22 60.65 6.85
N ARG A 38 8.52 59.52 6.98
CA ARG A 38 7.15 59.33 6.48
C ARG A 38 6.07 59.76 7.49
N ALA A 39 6.44 60.34 8.62
CA ALA A 39 5.54 60.77 9.70
C ALA A 39 4.55 59.67 10.10
N VAL A 40 5.06 58.44 10.27
CA VAL A 40 4.23 57.30 10.66
C VAL A 40 3.81 57.45 12.14
N PRO A 41 2.52 57.31 12.47
CA PRO A 41 2.04 57.25 13.85
C PRO A 41 2.76 56.18 14.68
N SER A 42 3.20 56.51 15.89
CA SER A 42 4.05 55.64 16.73
C SER A 42 3.39 54.32 17.10
N ASP A 43 2.06 54.28 17.20
CA ASP A 43 1.26 53.08 17.42
C ASP A 43 1.35 52.05 16.28
N LEU A 44 1.72 52.48 15.06
CA LEU A 44 1.86 51.60 13.89
C LEU A 44 3.30 51.10 13.67
N TRP A 45 4.27 51.55 14.47
CA TRP A 45 5.68 51.21 14.25
C TRP A 45 5.96 49.72 14.42
N GLY A 46 5.32 49.09 15.42
CA GLY A 46 5.45 47.65 15.67
C GLY A 46 4.93 46.82 14.49
N ASP A 47 3.73 47.13 14.01
CA ASP A 47 3.14 46.43 12.86
C ASP A 47 3.97 46.60 11.59
N LEU A 48 4.48 47.81 11.33
CA LEU A 48 5.35 48.06 10.19
C LEU A 48 6.68 47.33 10.29
N ALA A 49 7.27 47.20 11.48
CA ALA A 49 8.48 46.41 11.66
C ALA A 49 8.24 44.93 11.30
N VAL A 50 7.11 44.35 11.72
CA VAL A 50 6.72 42.97 11.36
C VAL A 50 6.48 42.82 9.85
N ILE A 51 5.75 43.76 9.24
CA ILE A 51 5.49 43.73 7.79
C ILE A 51 6.81 43.84 7.01
N MET A 52 7.70 44.76 7.37
CA MET A 52 8.99 44.93 6.68
C MET A 52 9.90 43.72 6.88
N GLN A 53 9.94 43.13 8.08
CA GLN A 53 10.67 41.88 8.31
C GLN A 53 10.17 40.74 7.40
N ALA A 54 8.85 40.63 7.21
CA ALA A 54 8.24 39.64 6.32
C ALA A 54 8.59 39.88 4.84
N VAL A 55 8.64 41.15 4.43
CA VAL A 55 9.02 41.57 3.07
C VAL A 55 10.51 41.33 2.82
N ASP A 56 11.38 41.69 3.77
CA ASP A 56 12.83 41.51 3.68
C ASP A 56 13.21 40.02 3.66
N ALA A 57 12.50 39.20 4.44
CA ALA A 57 12.61 37.74 4.40
C ALA A 57 12.05 37.12 3.11
N GLY A 58 11.39 37.92 2.26
CA GLY A 58 11.02 37.53 0.90
C GLY A 58 9.88 36.52 0.81
N TRP A 59 9.03 36.40 1.83
CA TRP A 59 7.84 35.54 1.82
C TRP A 59 6.52 36.31 1.90
N PHE A 60 6.60 37.64 2.02
CA PHE A 60 5.45 38.54 1.97
C PHE A 60 5.69 39.68 0.99
N ALA A 61 4.61 40.21 0.41
CA ALA A 61 4.65 41.42 -0.41
C ALA A 61 3.52 42.36 -0.03
N VAL A 62 3.82 43.65 0.04
CA VAL A 62 2.79 44.68 0.27
C VAL A 62 1.93 44.83 -0.99
N PRO A 63 0.59 44.71 -0.89
CA PRO A 63 -0.29 44.87 -2.05
C PRO A 63 -0.10 46.20 -2.78
N ALA A 64 -0.03 46.17 -4.11
CA ALA A 64 0.22 47.36 -4.93
C ALA A 64 -1.04 47.98 -5.55
N GLY A 65 -2.15 47.25 -5.59
CA GLY A 65 -3.42 47.65 -6.19
C GLY A 65 -4.31 48.49 -5.27
N PRO A 66 -5.47 48.94 -5.78
CA PRO A 66 -6.49 49.61 -4.98
C PRO A 66 -7.01 48.68 -3.87
N ASP A 67 -7.49 49.25 -2.77
CA ASP A 67 -8.10 48.49 -1.66
C ASP A 67 -7.26 47.32 -1.13
N LEU A 68 -5.93 47.45 -1.18
CA LEU A 68 -4.97 46.44 -0.73
C LEU A 68 -5.06 45.12 -1.51
N THR A 69 -5.34 45.18 -2.81
CA THR A 69 -5.35 44.02 -3.70
C THR A 69 -3.99 43.80 -4.36
N TYR A 70 -3.64 42.55 -4.62
CA TYR A 70 -2.44 42.19 -5.36
C TYR A 70 -2.63 42.42 -6.87
N SER A 71 -1.60 42.95 -7.53
CA SER A 71 -1.59 43.10 -8.98
C SER A 71 -1.34 41.77 -9.70
N LYS A 72 -1.54 41.72 -11.02
CA LYS A 72 -1.19 40.57 -11.87
C LYS A 72 0.27 40.14 -11.72
N THR A 73 1.19 41.09 -11.64
CA THR A 73 2.63 40.80 -11.45
C THR A 73 2.91 40.22 -10.07
N GLN A 74 2.22 40.70 -9.03
CA GLN A 74 2.38 40.17 -7.69
C GLN A 74 1.75 38.77 -7.55
N HIS A 75 0.58 38.53 -8.17
CA HIS A 75 -0.06 37.21 -8.19
C HIS A 75 0.86 36.13 -8.75
N ALA A 76 1.55 36.42 -9.85
CA ALA A 76 2.53 35.50 -10.43
C ALA A 76 3.70 35.16 -9.47
N ALA A 77 4.00 36.04 -8.52
CA ALA A 77 5.06 35.85 -7.52
C ALA A 77 4.56 35.23 -6.19
N LEU A 78 3.25 35.17 -5.93
CA LEU A 78 2.72 34.72 -4.63
C LEU A 78 3.12 33.29 -4.30
N SER A 79 3.10 32.36 -5.25
CA SER A 79 3.55 30.98 -5.03
C SER A 79 5.03 30.92 -4.63
N GLN A 80 5.88 31.75 -5.25
CA GLN A 80 7.29 31.85 -4.90
C GLN A 80 7.47 32.44 -3.49
N LEU A 81 6.71 33.46 -3.13
CA LEU A 81 6.72 34.05 -1.79
C LEU A 81 6.30 33.04 -0.72
N SER A 82 5.18 32.33 -0.92
CA SER A 82 4.74 31.27 0.01
C SER A 82 5.84 30.24 0.24
N SER A 83 6.53 29.81 -0.83
CA SER A 83 7.59 28.80 -0.75
C SER A 83 8.77 29.20 0.15
N ARG A 84 8.91 30.49 0.48
CA ARG A 84 9.95 31.05 1.35
C ARG A 84 9.45 31.31 2.77
N ALA A 85 8.19 31.02 3.06
CA ALA A 85 7.64 31.18 4.40
C ALA A 85 8.43 30.34 5.41
N PRO A 86 8.77 30.89 6.60
CA PRO A 86 9.70 30.24 7.52
C PRO A 86 9.20 28.88 8.02
N TRP A 87 7.89 28.70 8.21
CA TRP A 87 7.32 27.41 8.61
C TRP A 87 7.42 26.34 7.53
N LEU A 88 7.33 26.71 6.24
CA LEU A 88 7.49 25.76 5.13
C LEU A 88 8.95 25.39 4.89
N LEU A 89 9.87 26.32 5.11
CA LEU A 89 11.30 26.03 5.10
C LEU A 89 11.67 25.05 6.22
N ALA A 90 11.22 25.35 7.45
CA ALA A 90 11.44 24.47 8.60
C ALA A 90 10.83 23.08 8.38
N LEU A 91 9.59 23.00 7.90
CA LEU A 91 8.92 21.74 7.56
C LEU A 91 9.72 20.92 6.54
N HIS A 92 10.19 21.57 5.46
CA HIS A 92 10.95 20.85 4.43
C HIS A 92 12.25 20.28 4.99
N THR A 93 13.00 21.06 5.77
CA THR A 93 14.22 20.58 6.44
C THR A 93 13.91 19.41 7.37
N GLU A 94 12.86 19.53 8.20
CA GLU A 94 12.42 18.47 9.10
C GLU A 94 12.03 17.19 8.34
N ALA A 95 11.26 17.31 7.27
CA ALA A 95 10.81 16.19 6.45
C ALA A 95 11.98 15.45 5.77
N VAL A 96 12.96 16.19 5.26
CA VAL A 96 14.18 15.59 4.68
C VAL A 96 14.96 14.79 5.72
N ILE A 97 15.11 15.34 6.94
CA ILE A 97 15.79 14.63 8.04
C ILE A 97 14.99 13.38 8.45
N PHE A 98 13.68 13.51 8.62
CA PHE A 98 12.80 12.41 9.00
C PHE A 98 12.87 11.26 7.99
N GLU A 99 12.76 11.57 6.68
CA GLU A 99 12.83 10.56 5.63
C GLU A 99 14.21 9.91 5.53
N ALA A 100 15.30 10.67 5.71
CA ALA A 100 16.65 10.11 5.75
C ALA A 100 16.85 9.13 6.92
N VAL A 101 16.33 9.45 8.11
CA VAL A 101 16.34 8.54 9.27
C VAL A 101 15.47 7.32 9.00
N ARG A 102 14.27 7.50 8.45
CA ARG A 102 13.36 6.40 8.08
C ARG A 102 14.00 5.45 7.07
N ALA A 103 14.71 5.98 6.08
CA ALA A 103 15.38 5.21 5.05
C ALA A 103 16.61 4.44 5.57
N SER A 104 17.40 5.05 6.45
CA SER A 104 18.64 4.46 6.98
C SER A 104 18.40 3.43 8.10
N SER A 105 17.26 3.48 8.78
CA SER A 105 16.95 2.63 9.93
C SER A 105 16.54 1.19 9.55
N GLY A 106 16.64 0.79 8.28
CA GLY A 106 16.23 -0.53 7.79
C GLY A 106 14.73 -0.81 7.96
N LEU A 107 13.95 0.24 8.21
CA LEU A 107 12.54 0.13 8.53
C LEU A 107 11.74 -0.28 7.28
N PRO A 108 10.62 -0.99 7.45
CA PRO A 108 9.78 -1.39 6.33
C PRO A 108 9.28 -0.17 5.54
N GLN A 109 9.81 0.04 4.33
CA GLN A 109 9.39 1.15 3.46
C GLN A 109 8.06 0.88 2.74
N GLY A 110 7.39 -0.23 3.06
CA GLY A 110 6.15 -0.63 2.40
C GLY A 110 6.28 -0.85 0.89
N LYS A 111 7.39 -1.46 0.46
CA LYS A 111 7.65 -1.77 -0.96
C LYS A 111 7.01 -3.06 -1.45
N GLY A 112 6.37 -3.82 -0.56
CA GLY A 112 5.66 -5.05 -0.92
C GLY A 112 4.46 -4.79 -1.82
N PHE A 113 4.16 -5.74 -2.71
CA PHE A 113 2.98 -5.68 -3.57
C PHE A 113 1.69 -5.59 -2.72
N GLY A 114 0.87 -4.58 -2.99
CA GLY A 114 -0.40 -4.35 -2.28
C GLY A 114 -0.27 -3.74 -0.88
N VAL A 115 0.93 -3.32 -0.46
CA VAL A 115 1.13 -2.55 0.77
C VAL A 115 0.57 -1.14 0.59
N LEU A 116 -0.12 -0.63 1.60
CA LEU A 116 -0.56 0.76 1.65
C LEU A 116 0.60 1.62 2.18
N PRO A 117 1.19 2.50 1.37
CA PRO A 117 2.31 3.31 1.81
C PRO A 117 1.85 4.36 2.82
N LEU A 118 2.73 4.65 3.78
CA LEU A 118 2.65 5.88 4.55
C LEU A 118 2.90 7.10 3.64
N PRO A 119 2.42 8.29 4.03
CA PRO A 119 2.75 9.52 3.33
C PRO A 119 4.27 9.67 3.14
N ASP A 120 4.65 10.25 2.00
CA ASP A 120 6.00 10.74 1.77
C ASP A 120 6.04 12.18 2.29
N PHE A 121 6.58 12.35 3.50
CA PHE A 121 6.58 13.64 4.17
C PHE A 121 7.43 14.67 3.43
N GLN A 122 8.48 14.22 2.71
CA GLN A 122 9.31 15.09 1.90
C GLN A 122 8.54 15.59 0.67
N ALA A 123 7.82 14.70 -0.02
CA ALA A 123 6.97 15.07 -1.15
C ALA A 123 5.80 15.97 -0.72
N ASP A 124 5.15 15.67 0.40
CA ASP A 124 4.06 16.47 0.95
C ASP A 124 4.54 17.86 1.41
N ALA A 125 5.71 17.95 2.05
CA ALA A 125 6.34 19.23 2.40
C ALA A 125 6.68 20.06 1.16
N LEU A 126 7.16 19.44 0.08
CA LEU A 126 7.38 20.13 -1.20
C LEU A 126 6.06 20.61 -1.80
N GLY A 127 5.02 19.77 -1.76
CA GLY A 127 3.67 20.10 -2.24
C GLY A 127 3.04 21.26 -1.47
N ALA A 128 3.24 21.35 -0.16
CA ALA A 128 2.75 22.45 0.68
C ALA A 128 3.29 23.83 0.26
N ARG A 129 4.44 23.87 -0.42
CA ARG A 129 5.04 25.12 -0.94
C ARG A 129 4.33 25.67 -2.17
N THR A 130 3.60 24.83 -2.91
CA THR A 130 3.00 25.19 -4.20
C THR A 130 1.49 25.05 -4.23
N ARG A 131 0.90 24.19 -3.39
CA ARG A 131 -0.55 23.95 -3.32
C ARG A 131 -1.24 24.98 -2.42
N LEU A 132 -1.64 26.10 -3.01
CA LEU A 132 -2.31 27.20 -2.32
C LEU A 132 -3.84 27.12 -2.51
N ALA A 133 -4.53 26.41 -1.61
CA ALA A 133 -5.92 25.99 -1.78
C ALA A 133 -6.93 27.12 -2.09
N ARG A 134 -6.77 28.30 -1.47
CA ARG A 134 -7.65 29.45 -1.69
C ARG A 134 -7.18 30.41 -2.77
N LEU A 135 -5.96 30.25 -3.29
CA LEU A 135 -5.41 31.18 -4.27
C LEU A 135 -6.00 30.85 -5.65
N PRO A 136 -6.64 31.82 -6.35
CA PRO A 136 -7.10 31.62 -7.71
C PRO A 136 -5.95 31.22 -8.65
N HIS A 137 -6.21 30.26 -9.53
CA HIS A 137 -5.23 29.76 -10.51
C HIS A 137 -4.83 30.87 -11.50
N GLU A 138 -5.79 31.71 -11.88
CA GLU A 138 -5.58 32.88 -12.73
C GLU A 138 -5.83 34.17 -11.95
N HIS A 139 -5.12 35.24 -12.33
CA HIS A 139 -5.35 36.55 -11.72
C HIS A 139 -6.72 37.10 -12.11
N VAL A 140 -7.55 37.37 -11.10
CA VAL A 140 -8.79 38.13 -11.23
C VAL A 140 -8.62 39.45 -10.47
N ALA A 141 -8.84 40.57 -11.16
CA ALA A 141 -8.68 41.89 -10.57
C ALA A 141 -9.60 42.07 -9.36
N GLY A 142 -9.05 42.55 -8.24
CA GLY A 142 -9.81 42.76 -7.00
C GLY A 142 -10.09 41.51 -6.17
N ALA A 143 -9.93 40.30 -6.73
CA ALA A 143 -10.23 39.05 -6.02
C ALA A 143 -9.15 38.67 -5.01
N ILE A 144 -7.90 39.04 -5.28
CA ILE A 144 -6.74 38.66 -4.46
C ILE A 144 -6.45 39.81 -3.50
N THR A 145 -7.17 39.83 -2.38
CA THR A 145 -7.00 40.84 -1.34
C THR A 145 -5.86 40.46 -0.38
N LEU A 146 -5.44 41.43 0.43
CA LEU A 146 -4.56 41.20 1.56
C LEU A 146 -5.09 40.11 2.50
N GLU A 147 -6.36 40.18 2.86
CA GLU A 147 -6.98 39.25 3.79
C GLU A 147 -6.99 37.82 3.23
N LEU A 148 -7.28 37.65 1.94
CA LEU A 148 -7.18 36.35 1.28
C LEU A 148 -5.75 35.81 1.33
N TRP A 149 -4.75 36.63 1.05
CA TRP A 149 -3.36 36.20 1.09
C TRP A 149 -2.92 35.76 2.49
N VAL A 150 -3.31 36.51 3.53
CA VAL A 150 -3.04 36.10 4.92
C VAL A 150 -3.75 34.80 5.26
N GLN A 151 -4.99 34.58 4.80
CA GLN A 151 -5.68 33.29 4.97
C GLN A 151 -4.95 32.14 4.27
N VAL A 152 -4.45 32.35 3.05
CA VAL A 152 -3.62 31.36 2.34
C VAL A 152 -2.37 31.02 3.16
N LEU A 153 -1.68 32.00 3.73
CA LEU A 153 -0.51 31.77 4.59
C LEU A 153 -0.85 31.01 5.89
N LEU A 154 -2.02 31.30 6.48
CA LEU A 154 -2.52 30.55 7.64
C LEU A 154 -2.84 29.09 7.27
N ASP A 155 -3.44 28.84 6.11
CA ASP A 155 -3.70 27.47 5.63
C ASP A 155 -2.38 26.71 5.46
N THR A 156 -1.34 27.31 4.85
CA THR A 156 -0.04 26.63 4.68
C THR A 156 0.67 26.38 6.01
N GLN A 157 0.51 27.27 6.98
CA GLN A 157 1.01 27.05 8.35
C GLN A 157 0.28 25.88 9.02
N SER A 158 -1.04 25.82 8.91
CA SER A 158 -1.84 24.72 9.47
C SER A 158 -1.43 23.38 8.87
N VAL A 159 -1.18 23.33 7.55
CA VAL A 159 -0.66 22.14 6.87
C VAL A 159 0.73 21.77 7.42
N ALA A 160 1.62 22.74 7.60
CA ALA A 160 2.95 22.49 8.15
C ALA A 160 2.88 21.93 9.57
N GLN A 161 2.06 22.51 10.45
CA GLN A 161 1.86 22.03 11.82
C GLN A 161 1.29 20.61 11.84
N HIS A 162 0.33 20.31 10.95
CA HIS A 162 -0.25 18.98 10.83
C HIS A 162 0.80 17.94 10.40
N LEU A 163 1.60 18.24 9.37
CA LEU A 163 2.67 17.34 8.91
C LEU A 163 3.79 17.16 9.94
N SER A 164 4.21 18.23 10.62
CA SER A 164 5.18 18.13 11.73
C SER A 164 4.64 17.27 12.88
N SER A 165 3.35 17.38 13.21
CA SER A 165 2.71 16.55 14.24
C SER A 165 2.71 15.06 13.87
N GLN A 166 2.46 14.75 12.59
CA GLN A 166 2.55 13.38 12.08
C GLN A 166 3.98 12.84 12.13
N MET A 167 4.97 13.63 11.72
CA MET A 167 6.38 13.24 11.81
C MET A 167 6.83 13.02 13.26
N GLU A 168 6.42 13.89 14.19
CA GLU A 168 6.72 13.73 15.62
C GLU A 168 6.03 12.50 16.22
N CYS A 169 4.77 12.23 15.84
CA CYS A 169 4.05 11.03 16.22
C CYS A 169 4.83 9.76 15.81
N LEU A 170 5.37 9.74 14.59
CA LEU A 170 6.08 8.59 14.05
C LEU A 170 7.59 8.57 14.36
N ARG A 171 8.12 9.60 15.02
CA ARG A 171 9.57 9.76 15.27
C ARG A 171 10.22 8.65 16.11
N PRO A 172 9.60 8.14 17.19
CA PRO A 172 10.29 7.18 18.06
C PRO A 172 10.60 5.86 17.36
N ALA A 173 11.79 5.30 17.57
CA ALA A 173 12.19 4.04 16.95
C ALA A 173 11.25 2.87 17.28
N TRP A 174 10.67 2.85 18.49
CA TRP A 174 9.73 1.82 18.92
C TRP A 174 8.42 1.82 18.11
N MET A 175 8.04 2.95 17.51
CA MET A 175 6.90 3.03 16.57
C MET A 175 7.15 2.21 15.31
N TRP A 176 8.34 1.68 15.08
CA TRP A 176 8.62 0.88 13.89
C TRP A 176 9.00 -0.56 14.23
N SER A 177 9.03 -0.88 15.52
CA SER A 177 9.36 -2.22 15.98
C SER A 177 8.15 -3.15 15.83
N PRO A 178 8.28 -4.28 15.11
CA PRO A 178 7.21 -5.26 14.97
C PRO A 178 6.91 -6.00 16.28
N CYS A 179 7.84 -5.97 17.24
CA CYS A 179 7.70 -6.62 18.55
C CYS A 179 7.05 -5.70 19.60
N HIS A 180 6.81 -4.43 19.27
CA HIS A 180 6.19 -3.51 20.20
C HIS A 180 4.66 -3.67 20.17
N PRO A 181 3.96 -3.57 21.32
CA PRO A 181 2.51 -3.74 21.38
C PRO A 181 1.79 -2.75 20.47
N LEU A 182 0.80 -3.23 19.71
CA LEU A 182 -0.01 -2.37 18.85
C LEU A 182 -0.84 -1.37 19.67
N ALA A 183 -1.22 -1.72 20.90
CA ALA A 183 -1.95 -0.84 21.79
C ALA A 183 -1.20 0.47 22.04
N ASP A 184 0.09 0.40 22.38
CA ASP A 184 0.93 1.57 22.65
C ASP A 184 1.12 2.45 21.41
N GLN A 185 1.25 1.81 20.23
CA GLN A 185 1.34 2.50 18.94
C GLN A 185 0.04 3.24 18.60
N VAL A 186 -1.12 2.60 18.84
CA VAL A 186 -2.45 3.20 18.63
C VAL A 186 -2.69 4.35 19.61
N GLU A 187 -2.33 4.20 20.88
CA GLU A 187 -2.49 5.28 21.87
C GLU A 187 -1.62 6.50 21.53
N ARG A 188 -0.40 6.30 21.02
CA ARG A 188 0.41 7.41 20.52
C ARG A 188 -0.21 8.08 19.30
N LEU A 189 -0.72 7.30 18.33
CA LEU A 189 -1.42 7.85 17.17
C LEU A 189 -2.63 8.68 17.61
N LYS A 190 -3.38 8.26 18.64
CA LYS A 190 -4.47 9.06 19.21
C LYS A 190 -3.97 10.33 19.89
N ALA A 191 -2.92 10.24 20.71
CA ALA A 191 -2.37 11.38 21.44
C ALA A 191 -1.87 12.51 20.54
N HIS A 192 -1.47 12.20 19.30
CA HIS A 192 -1.03 13.16 18.29
C HIS A 192 -2.09 13.48 17.22
N ASP A 193 -3.34 13.05 17.38
CA ASP A 193 -4.41 13.22 16.39
C ASP A 193 -4.03 12.68 14.98
N CYS A 194 -3.35 11.54 14.97
CA CYS A 194 -2.77 10.88 13.81
C CYS A 194 -3.41 9.51 13.51
N LEU A 195 -4.57 9.22 14.10
CA LEU A 195 -5.23 7.92 13.96
C LEU A 195 -5.63 7.60 12.51
N HIS A 196 -5.74 8.63 11.66
CA HIS A 196 -5.95 8.46 10.22
C HIS A 196 -4.83 7.67 9.52
N LEU A 197 -3.63 7.64 10.10
CA LEU A 197 -2.48 6.91 9.60
C LEU A 197 -2.46 5.43 10.03
N LEU A 198 -3.38 4.97 10.88
CA LEU A 198 -3.32 3.60 11.46
C LEU A 198 -3.23 2.50 10.40
N ILE A 199 -4.11 2.53 9.39
CA ILE A 199 -4.15 1.52 8.33
C ILE A 199 -2.87 1.50 7.49
N PRO A 200 -2.43 2.63 6.88
CA PRO A 200 -1.18 2.63 6.12
C PRO A 200 0.02 2.30 7.01
N TYR A 201 0.02 2.76 8.27
CA TYR A 201 1.05 2.43 9.24
C TYR A 201 1.17 0.92 9.48
N VAL A 202 0.08 0.21 9.80
CA VAL A 202 0.10 -1.24 10.04
C VAL A 202 0.47 -2.00 8.76
N SER A 203 0.00 -1.56 7.59
CA SER A 203 0.38 -2.19 6.31
C SER A 203 1.86 -2.03 6.01
N CYS A 204 2.43 -0.84 6.24
CA CYS A 204 3.85 -0.55 6.07
C CYS A 204 4.71 -1.36 7.05
N THR A 205 4.46 -1.27 8.35
CA THR A 205 5.28 -1.91 9.39
C THR A 205 5.28 -3.43 9.29
N ARG A 206 4.18 -4.03 8.84
CA ARG A 206 4.08 -5.48 8.59
C ARG A 206 4.53 -5.89 7.19
N ASN A 207 4.84 -4.92 6.32
CA ASN A 207 5.23 -5.09 4.93
C ASN A 207 4.36 -6.09 4.15
N ARG A 208 3.05 -6.04 4.36
CA ARG A 208 2.09 -6.92 3.67
C ARG A 208 0.77 -6.21 3.36
N PRO A 209 0.04 -6.68 2.33
CA PRO A 209 -1.33 -6.25 2.13
C PRO A 209 -2.18 -6.66 3.34
N LEU A 210 -3.10 -5.77 3.70
CA LEU A 210 -4.14 -6.04 4.69
C LEU A 210 -5.31 -6.70 4.00
N ASP A 211 -5.69 -7.88 4.48
CA ASP A 211 -6.88 -8.56 3.99
C ASP A 211 -8.16 -7.77 4.36
N PRO A 212 -9.31 -8.05 3.70
CA PRO A 212 -10.54 -7.30 3.95
C PRO A 212 -11.02 -7.36 5.40
N PHE A 213 -10.80 -8.47 6.10
CA PHE A 213 -11.22 -8.67 7.49
C PHE A 213 -10.40 -7.79 8.44
N GLU A 214 -9.07 -7.87 8.36
CA GLU A 214 -8.15 -7.06 9.15
C GLU A 214 -8.34 -5.57 8.86
N ARG A 215 -8.51 -5.19 7.58
CA ARG A 215 -8.77 -3.80 7.20
C ARG A 215 -10.05 -3.27 7.85
N GLN A 216 -11.10 -4.08 7.91
CA GLN A 216 -12.36 -3.67 8.55
C GLN A 216 -12.18 -3.52 10.06
N LEU A 217 -11.46 -4.44 10.72
CA LEU A 217 -11.19 -4.30 12.15
C LEU A 217 -10.35 -3.07 12.46
N LEU A 218 -9.33 -2.75 11.66
CA LEU A 218 -8.54 -1.53 11.83
C LEU A 218 -9.39 -0.26 11.61
N LYS A 219 -10.35 -0.28 10.68
CA LYS A 219 -11.33 0.81 10.56
C LYS A 219 -12.21 0.94 11.80
N ASP A 220 -12.59 -0.16 12.42
CA ASP A 220 -13.37 -0.14 13.66
C ASP A 220 -12.54 0.41 14.84
N VAL A 221 -11.23 0.10 14.90
CA VAL A 221 -10.29 0.75 15.85
C VAL A 221 -10.19 2.24 15.57
N GLN A 222 -10.06 2.62 14.30
CA GLN A 222 -9.85 4.00 13.86
C GLN A 222 -11.08 4.90 14.06
N TYR A 223 -12.29 4.40 13.77
CA TYR A 223 -13.49 5.24 13.68
C TYR A 223 -14.59 4.86 14.67
N ARG A 224 -14.58 3.65 15.23
CA ARG A 224 -15.66 3.12 16.08
C ARG A 224 -15.22 2.83 17.51
N GLY A 225 -13.98 3.14 17.86
CA GLY A 225 -13.46 2.95 19.22
C GLY A 225 -13.31 1.47 19.61
N LEU A 226 -13.10 0.56 18.65
CA LEU A 226 -12.80 -0.83 18.96
C LEU A 226 -11.50 -0.90 19.79
N PRO A 227 -11.50 -1.53 20.98
CA PRO A 227 -10.27 -1.70 21.75
C PRO A 227 -9.25 -2.56 21.02
N THR A 228 -7.96 -2.24 21.16
CA THR A 228 -6.87 -2.98 20.48
C THR A 228 -6.80 -4.44 20.92
N GLU A 229 -7.10 -4.73 22.20
CA GLU A 229 -7.21 -6.11 22.71
C GLU A 229 -8.27 -6.93 21.96
N GLU A 230 -9.41 -6.30 21.64
CA GLU A 230 -10.48 -6.95 20.90
C GLU A 230 -10.11 -7.17 19.43
N TYR A 231 -9.39 -6.21 18.84
CA TYR A 231 -8.76 -6.39 17.53
C TYR A 231 -7.83 -7.61 17.52
N GLU A 232 -6.92 -7.73 18.48
CA GLU A 232 -5.96 -8.84 18.56
C GLU A 232 -6.68 -10.17 18.75
N ARG A 233 -7.65 -10.24 19.68
CA ARG A 233 -8.47 -11.44 19.92
C ARG A 233 -9.16 -11.93 18.65
N ARG A 234 -9.80 -11.02 17.90
CA ARG A 234 -10.48 -11.37 16.63
C ARG A 234 -9.50 -11.80 15.54
N MET A 235 -8.33 -11.17 15.45
CA MET A 235 -7.29 -11.59 14.53
C MET A 235 -6.77 -12.99 14.85
N HIS A 236 -6.58 -13.32 16.12
CA HIS A 236 -6.19 -14.66 16.55
C HIS A 236 -7.26 -15.71 16.23
N ALA A 237 -8.53 -15.42 16.52
CA ALA A 237 -9.64 -16.32 16.21
C ALA A 237 -9.77 -16.57 14.69
N GLU A 238 -9.61 -15.53 13.88
CA GLU A 238 -9.65 -15.66 12.41
C GLU A 238 -8.45 -16.46 11.87
N ARG A 239 -7.24 -16.31 12.43
CA ARG A 239 -6.09 -17.15 12.06
C ARG A 239 -6.36 -18.62 12.36
N GLN A 240 -6.83 -18.93 13.57
CA GLN A 240 -7.19 -20.30 13.96
C GLN A 240 -8.29 -20.87 13.06
N ARG A 241 -9.31 -20.07 12.72
CA ARG A 241 -10.38 -20.48 11.80
C ARG A 241 -9.84 -20.80 10.41
N ARG A 242 -8.90 -20.00 9.89
CA ARG A 242 -8.29 -20.22 8.57
C ARG A 242 -7.39 -21.45 8.57
N GLU A 243 -6.57 -21.63 9.61
CA GLU A 243 -5.74 -22.82 9.80
C GLU A 243 -6.59 -24.09 9.88
N GLU A 244 -7.71 -24.05 10.62
CA GLU A 244 -8.66 -25.16 10.70
C GLU A 244 -9.32 -25.44 9.35
N ALA A 245 -9.81 -24.40 8.66
CA ALA A 245 -10.42 -24.54 7.35
C ALA A 245 -9.44 -25.09 6.30
N GLU A 246 -8.18 -24.65 6.32
CA GLU A 246 -7.13 -25.19 5.47
C GLU A 246 -6.82 -26.65 5.80
N ARG A 247 -6.75 -27.00 7.08
CA ARG A 247 -6.55 -28.39 7.52
C ARG A 247 -7.68 -29.29 7.04
N VAL A 248 -8.94 -28.89 7.24
CA VAL A 248 -10.11 -29.64 6.76
C VAL A 248 -10.09 -29.76 5.24
N HIS A 249 -9.77 -28.68 4.53
CA HIS A 249 -9.67 -28.69 3.07
C HIS A 249 -8.64 -29.70 2.56
N TRP A 250 -7.45 -29.75 3.16
CA TRP A 250 -6.41 -30.70 2.75
C TRP A 250 -6.70 -32.13 3.15
N GLN A 251 -7.39 -32.36 4.28
CA GLN A 251 -7.90 -33.68 4.64
C GLN A 251 -8.88 -34.21 3.59
N GLU A 252 -9.83 -33.37 3.15
CA GLU A 252 -10.75 -33.71 2.06
C GLU A 252 -10.00 -33.98 0.75
N ALA A 253 -9.03 -33.14 0.39
CA ALA A 253 -8.24 -33.31 -0.83
C ALA A 253 -7.46 -34.63 -0.82
N PHE A 254 -6.82 -34.99 0.29
CA PHE A 254 -6.10 -36.25 0.45
C PHE A 254 -7.06 -37.44 0.32
N ALA A 255 -8.24 -37.36 0.94
CA ALA A 255 -9.26 -38.40 0.81
C ALA A 255 -9.74 -38.58 -0.64
N LEU A 256 -9.89 -37.50 -1.40
CA LEU A 256 -10.23 -37.55 -2.83
C LEU A 256 -9.14 -38.23 -3.65
N VAL A 257 -7.87 -37.94 -3.38
CA VAL A 257 -6.73 -38.59 -4.06
C VAL A 257 -6.68 -40.09 -3.73
N ARG A 258 -6.88 -40.47 -2.45
CA ARG A 258 -6.94 -41.89 -2.05
C ARG A 258 -8.12 -42.61 -2.70
N ARG A 259 -9.29 -41.98 -2.76
CA ARG A 259 -10.45 -42.51 -3.48
C ARG A 259 -10.17 -42.68 -4.97
N LEU A 260 -9.50 -41.71 -5.60
CA LEU A 260 -9.10 -41.80 -7.00
C LEU A 260 -8.15 -42.98 -7.23
N ALA A 261 -7.14 -43.16 -6.39
CA ALA A 261 -6.22 -44.30 -6.47
C ALA A 261 -6.95 -45.64 -6.31
N ALA A 262 -7.89 -45.74 -5.36
CA ALA A 262 -8.71 -46.94 -5.17
C ALA A 262 -9.56 -47.29 -6.40
N ILE A 263 -10.08 -46.29 -7.13
CA ILE A 263 -10.81 -46.55 -8.39
C ILE A 263 -9.88 -47.16 -9.45
N PHE A 264 -8.62 -46.74 -9.48
CA PHE A 264 -7.61 -47.25 -10.41
C PHE A 264 -6.92 -48.53 -9.94
N ASP A 265 -7.20 -49.00 -8.73
CA ASP A 265 -6.65 -50.24 -8.23
C ASP A 265 -7.14 -51.44 -9.07
N GLY A 266 -6.22 -52.34 -9.44
CA GLY A 266 -6.52 -53.50 -10.29
C GLY A 266 -7.03 -53.16 -11.70
N VAL A 267 -6.66 -52.02 -12.29
CA VAL A 267 -6.96 -51.72 -13.70
C VAL A 267 -6.16 -52.60 -14.64
N THR A 268 -6.85 -53.27 -15.57
CA THR A 268 -6.25 -54.17 -16.58
C THR A 268 -6.01 -53.49 -17.93
N SER A 269 -6.57 -52.30 -18.16
CA SER A 269 -6.46 -51.57 -19.43
C SER A 269 -6.29 -50.07 -19.20
N TYR A 270 -5.24 -49.51 -19.79
CA TYR A 270 -4.85 -48.11 -19.65
C TYR A 270 -5.38 -47.20 -20.76
N HIS A 271 -6.28 -47.70 -21.61
CA HIS A 271 -6.88 -46.90 -22.67
C HIS A 271 -7.80 -45.81 -22.07
N HIS A 272 -7.70 -44.61 -22.63
CA HIS A 272 -8.43 -43.41 -22.16
C HIS A 272 -9.94 -43.66 -22.01
N GLY A 273 -10.58 -44.32 -22.99
CA GLY A 273 -12.00 -44.65 -22.94
C GLY A 273 -12.37 -45.57 -21.78
N THR A 274 -11.54 -46.57 -21.50
CA THR A 274 -11.73 -47.52 -20.39
C THR A 274 -11.59 -46.83 -19.04
N LEU A 275 -10.55 -46.01 -18.86
CA LEU A 275 -10.32 -45.22 -17.65
C LEU A 275 -11.47 -44.23 -17.40
N THR A 276 -11.94 -43.55 -18.45
CA THR A 276 -13.08 -42.61 -18.37
C THR A 276 -14.36 -43.33 -17.94
N ARG A 277 -14.65 -44.50 -18.53
CA ARG A 277 -15.83 -45.30 -18.17
C ARG A 277 -15.77 -45.76 -16.72
N ARG A 278 -14.62 -46.25 -16.27
CA ARG A 278 -14.41 -46.72 -14.90
C ARG A 278 -14.55 -45.59 -13.89
N LEU A 279 -13.91 -44.44 -14.13
CA LEU A 279 -14.10 -43.24 -13.30
C LEU A 279 -15.57 -42.86 -13.21
N LYS A 280 -16.30 -42.84 -14.34
CA LYS A 280 -17.73 -42.50 -14.33
C LYS A 280 -18.56 -43.49 -13.50
N GLN A 281 -18.27 -44.79 -13.60
CA GLN A 281 -19.00 -45.84 -12.88
C GLN A 281 -18.72 -45.79 -11.36
N GLU A 282 -17.46 -45.78 -10.95
CA GLU A 282 -17.06 -45.89 -9.55
C GLU A 282 -17.16 -44.57 -8.77
N SER A 283 -17.05 -43.43 -9.45
CA SER A 283 -17.21 -42.11 -8.83
C SER A 283 -18.62 -41.51 -8.99
N ASN A 284 -19.56 -42.22 -9.64
CA ASN A 284 -20.87 -41.69 -10.03
C ASN A 284 -20.77 -40.36 -10.80
N GLY A 285 -19.76 -40.23 -11.66
CA GLY A 285 -19.49 -39.02 -12.46
C GLY A 285 -18.85 -37.85 -11.70
N ALA A 286 -18.45 -38.03 -10.44
CA ALA A 286 -17.75 -37.01 -9.66
C ALA A 286 -16.33 -36.74 -10.20
N PHE A 287 -15.65 -37.76 -10.74
CA PHE A 287 -14.30 -37.64 -11.31
C PHE A 287 -14.34 -37.68 -12.83
N ARG A 288 -13.50 -36.85 -13.46
CA ARG A 288 -13.44 -36.72 -14.92
C ARG A 288 -12.01 -36.76 -15.42
N LEU A 289 -11.73 -37.67 -16.34
CA LEU A 289 -10.47 -37.71 -17.08
C LEU A 289 -10.48 -36.62 -18.16
N GLN A 290 -9.43 -35.80 -18.20
CA GLN A 290 -9.28 -34.70 -19.13
C GLN A 290 -7.84 -34.60 -19.64
N ARG A 291 -7.65 -33.86 -20.72
CA ARG A 291 -6.32 -33.40 -21.12
C ARG A 291 -5.96 -32.14 -20.34
N SER A 292 -4.71 -32.04 -19.92
CA SER A 292 -4.17 -30.87 -19.25
C SER A 292 -4.30 -29.64 -20.15
N GLY A 293 -4.85 -28.55 -19.61
CA GLY A 293 -4.88 -27.26 -20.30
C GLY A 293 -3.49 -26.62 -20.47
N PHE A 294 -2.47 -27.11 -19.74
CA PHE A 294 -1.11 -26.55 -19.76
C PHE A 294 -0.16 -27.30 -20.69
N THR A 295 -0.47 -28.55 -21.03
CA THR A 295 0.36 -29.38 -21.92
C THR A 295 -0.55 -30.16 -22.85
N LYS A 296 -0.38 -30.00 -24.17
CA LYS A 296 -1.25 -30.57 -25.22
C LYS A 296 -1.51 -32.09 -25.10
N ASP A 297 -0.60 -32.82 -24.45
CA ASP A 297 -0.63 -34.29 -24.35
C ASP A 297 -0.66 -34.84 -22.91
N GLY A 298 -0.72 -33.98 -21.90
CA GLY A 298 -0.76 -34.43 -20.50
C GLY A 298 -2.17 -34.91 -20.09
N LEU A 299 -2.27 -36.04 -19.39
CA LEU A 299 -3.53 -36.51 -18.80
C LEU A 299 -3.68 -36.06 -17.35
N VAL A 300 -4.89 -35.62 -16.98
CA VAL A 300 -5.23 -35.17 -15.63
C VAL A 300 -6.61 -35.70 -15.23
N VAL A 301 -6.84 -35.88 -13.94
CA VAL A 301 -8.17 -36.21 -13.42
C VAL A 301 -8.69 -35.04 -12.59
N GLU A 302 -9.77 -34.42 -13.06
CA GLU A 302 -10.54 -33.47 -12.27
C GLU A 302 -11.33 -34.26 -11.21
N VAL A 303 -11.04 -33.99 -9.94
CA VAL A 303 -11.71 -34.63 -8.79
C VAL A 303 -12.67 -33.69 -8.06
N ARG A 304 -12.54 -32.38 -8.28
CA ARG A 304 -13.44 -31.30 -7.85
C ARG A 304 -13.23 -30.10 -8.78
N PRO A 305 -14.20 -29.17 -8.94
CA PRO A 305 -13.96 -27.93 -9.68
C PRO A 305 -12.66 -27.25 -9.25
N ASN A 306 -11.80 -26.95 -10.23
CA ASN A 306 -10.48 -26.34 -10.08
C ASN A 306 -9.44 -27.18 -9.30
N PHE A 307 -9.68 -28.47 -9.05
CA PHE A 307 -8.72 -29.37 -8.46
C PHE A 307 -8.50 -30.60 -9.35
N CYS A 308 -7.36 -30.60 -10.05
CA CYS A 308 -6.96 -31.65 -10.98
C CYS A 308 -5.69 -32.36 -10.48
N VAL A 309 -5.78 -33.68 -10.35
CA VAL A 309 -4.63 -34.53 -10.01
C VAL A 309 -3.79 -34.78 -11.28
N GLY A 310 -2.47 -34.59 -11.17
CA GLY A 310 -1.51 -34.81 -12.26
C GLY A 310 -1.21 -33.59 -13.14
N GLN A 311 -1.76 -32.41 -12.82
CA GLN A 311 -1.69 -31.22 -13.70
C GLN A 311 -0.27 -30.74 -14.03
N ASN A 312 0.69 -30.93 -13.12
CA ASN A 312 2.09 -30.56 -13.30
C ASN A 312 3.00 -31.75 -13.67
N ALA A 313 2.47 -32.98 -13.72
CA ALA A 313 3.27 -34.20 -13.85
C ALA A 313 3.53 -34.64 -15.31
N LYS A 314 2.99 -33.92 -16.31
CA LYS A 314 3.20 -34.19 -17.76
C LYS A 314 2.96 -35.65 -18.16
N LEU A 315 1.89 -36.25 -17.65
CA LEU A 315 1.59 -37.68 -17.78
C LEU A 315 1.15 -37.99 -19.22
N ALA A 316 2.04 -38.60 -20.01
CA ALA A 316 1.82 -38.82 -21.45
C ALA A 316 0.92 -40.02 -21.79
N SER A 317 0.65 -40.90 -20.82
CA SER A 317 -0.14 -42.12 -21.04
C SER A 317 -1.05 -42.44 -19.86
N GLY A 318 -2.11 -43.21 -20.12
CA GLY A 318 -3.01 -43.70 -19.07
C GLY A 318 -2.31 -44.60 -18.05
N PHE A 319 -1.23 -45.28 -18.45
CA PHE A 319 -0.38 -46.07 -17.55
C PHE A 319 0.35 -45.17 -16.57
N MET A 320 1.00 -44.10 -17.05
CA MET A 320 1.65 -43.12 -16.17
C MET A 320 0.64 -42.47 -15.23
N LEU A 321 -0.57 -42.17 -15.72
CA LEU A 321 -1.62 -41.59 -14.89
C LEU A 321 -2.04 -42.50 -13.73
N VAL A 322 -2.32 -43.77 -14.02
CA VAL A 322 -2.74 -44.74 -13.00
C VAL A 322 -1.64 -44.92 -11.95
N ASN A 323 -0.40 -45.16 -12.39
CA ASN A 323 0.73 -45.34 -11.47
C ASN A 323 1.03 -44.05 -10.68
N TYR A 324 0.85 -42.87 -11.27
CA TYR A 324 0.99 -41.60 -10.56
C TYR A 324 -0.06 -41.43 -9.47
N CYS A 325 -1.33 -41.75 -9.76
CA CYS A 325 -2.38 -41.64 -8.75
C CYS A 325 -2.15 -42.61 -7.58
N GLN A 326 -1.66 -43.83 -7.86
CA GLN A 326 -1.30 -44.81 -6.84
C GLN A 326 -0.07 -44.35 -6.03
N ALA A 327 1.01 -43.97 -6.69
CA ALA A 327 2.21 -43.46 -6.02
C ALA A 327 1.90 -42.22 -5.17
N LEU A 328 1.07 -41.30 -5.67
CA LEU A 328 0.65 -40.12 -4.91
C LEU A 328 -0.17 -40.52 -3.69
N ALA A 329 -1.07 -41.50 -3.79
CA ALA A 329 -1.84 -41.99 -2.65
C ALA A 329 -0.97 -42.63 -1.57
N ASP A 330 0.08 -43.37 -1.95
CA ASP A 330 1.07 -43.94 -1.02
C ASP A 330 1.84 -42.81 -0.28
N GLU A 331 2.32 -41.82 -1.04
CA GLU A 331 3.13 -40.72 -0.50
C GLU A 331 2.33 -39.84 0.48
N ILE A 332 1.04 -39.61 0.21
CA ILE A 332 0.18 -38.80 1.09
C ILE A 332 -0.37 -39.58 2.29
N GLU A 333 -0.34 -40.92 2.28
CA GLU A 333 -0.87 -41.73 3.40
C GLU A 333 -0.10 -41.50 4.69
N SER A 334 1.22 -41.30 4.60
CA SER A 334 2.10 -41.05 5.74
C SER A 334 2.30 -39.56 6.07
N ALA A 335 1.79 -38.66 5.21
CA ALA A 335 2.02 -37.22 5.32
C ALA A 335 0.92 -36.50 6.11
N THR A 336 1.30 -35.43 6.82
CA THR A 336 0.31 -34.56 7.47
C THR A 336 -0.40 -33.71 6.39
N PRO A 337 -1.75 -33.73 6.32
CA PRO A 337 -2.49 -33.02 5.28
C PRO A 337 -2.22 -31.51 5.29
N SER A 338 -1.53 -31.03 4.26
CA SER A 338 -1.18 -29.62 4.06
C SER A 338 -0.77 -29.39 2.61
N PHE A 339 -0.81 -28.14 2.14
CA PHE A 339 -0.38 -27.81 0.78
C PHE A 339 1.10 -28.15 0.52
N PRO A 340 2.06 -27.80 1.39
CA PRO A 340 3.46 -28.16 1.17
C PRO A 340 3.66 -29.68 1.09
N ALA A 341 3.05 -30.43 2.01
CA ALA A 341 3.14 -31.89 1.99
C ALA A 341 2.54 -32.50 0.71
N TYR A 342 1.45 -31.93 0.19
CA TYR A 342 0.87 -32.34 -1.09
C TYR A 342 1.84 -32.10 -2.25
N LEU A 343 2.49 -30.93 -2.31
CA LEU A 343 3.47 -30.61 -3.35
C LEU A 343 4.65 -31.57 -3.31
N ASP A 344 5.21 -31.80 -2.11
CA ASP A 344 6.33 -32.73 -1.93
C ASP A 344 5.95 -34.16 -2.35
N ALA A 345 4.72 -34.60 -2.01
CA ALA A 345 4.19 -35.89 -2.43
C ALA A 345 3.99 -35.95 -3.96
N CYS A 346 3.53 -34.86 -4.59
CA CYS A 346 3.44 -34.77 -6.04
C CYS A 346 4.81 -34.92 -6.73
N GLU A 347 5.86 -34.32 -6.18
CA GLU A 347 7.23 -34.43 -6.71
C GLU A 347 7.77 -35.86 -6.58
N ARG A 348 7.62 -36.48 -5.39
CA ARG A 348 8.04 -37.87 -5.16
C ARG A 348 7.28 -38.87 -6.02
N ALA A 349 5.96 -38.70 -6.13
CA ALA A 349 5.13 -39.54 -7.01
C ALA A 349 5.51 -39.36 -8.49
N CYS A 350 5.87 -38.15 -8.91
CA CYS A 350 6.33 -37.89 -10.27
C CYS A 350 7.66 -38.61 -10.56
N ALA A 351 8.63 -38.52 -9.65
CA ALA A 351 9.91 -39.22 -9.76
C ALA A 351 9.71 -40.74 -9.88
N ARG A 352 8.88 -41.32 -9.00
CA ARG A 352 8.59 -42.77 -8.99
C ARG A 352 7.97 -43.27 -10.30
N VAL A 353 7.22 -42.44 -11.02
CA VAL A 353 6.54 -42.81 -12.27
C VAL A 353 7.42 -42.59 -13.50
N GLN A 354 8.36 -41.65 -13.46
CA GLN A 354 9.31 -41.44 -14.56
C GLN A 354 10.26 -42.62 -14.73
N ASP A 355 10.53 -43.36 -13.65
CA ASP A 355 11.35 -44.57 -13.67
C ASP A 355 10.61 -45.81 -14.20
N LEU A 356 9.30 -45.72 -14.46
CA LEU A 356 8.48 -46.84 -14.94
C LEU A 356 8.42 -46.85 -16.47
N SER A 357 8.96 -47.91 -17.07
CA SER A 357 8.76 -48.21 -18.49
C SER A 357 7.39 -48.85 -18.74
N TYR A 358 6.70 -48.42 -19.80
CA TYR A 358 5.42 -49.00 -20.22
C TYR A 358 5.63 -50.49 -20.55
N PRO A 359 4.83 -51.43 -20.02
CA PRO A 359 4.93 -52.82 -20.43
C PRO A 359 4.66 -52.90 -21.93
N ALA A 360 5.62 -53.42 -22.70
CA ALA A 360 5.51 -53.50 -24.15
C ALA A 360 4.16 -54.11 -24.55
N PRO A 361 3.45 -53.54 -25.53
CA PRO A 361 2.18 -54.11 -25.96
C PRO A 361 2.42 -55.57 -26.33
N ASN A 362 1.58 -56.48 -25.81
CA ASN A 362 1.54 -57.87 -26.27
C ASN A 362 1.37 -57.82 -27.79
N HIS A 363 2.45 -58.07 -28.53
CA HIS A 363 2.40 -58.25 -29.96
C HIS A 363 1.36 -59.34 -30.22
N ARG A 364 0.32 -59.00 -30.98
CA ARG A 364 -0.55 -60.01 -31.57
C ARG A 364 0.38 -60.99 -32.31
N PRO A 365 0.16 -62.31 -32.21
CA PRO A 365 0.86 -63.25 -33.07
C PRO A 365 0.71 -62.76 -34.52
N PRO A 366 1.78 -62.80 -35.34
CA PRO A 366 1.67 -62.44 -36.75
C PRO A 366 0.53 -63.26 -37.38
N ASP A 367 -0.40 -62.55 -38.02
CA ASP A 367 -1.52 -63.12 -38.74
C ASP A 367 -1.02 -63.54 -40.13
N ASP A 368 -1.50 -64.65 -40.68
CA ASP A 368 -1.00 -65.29 -41.92
C ASP A 368 -1.21 -64.43 -43.19
N PHE A 369 -1.72 -63.20 -43.04
CA PHE A 369 -2.01 -62.27 -44.12
C PHE A 369 -0.97 -61.15 -44.31
N ASP A 370 0.06 -61.04 -43.47
CA ASP A 370 1.06 -59.96 -43.56
C ASP A 370 2.21 -60.22 -44.56
N THR A 371 2.15 -61.28 -45.36
CA THR A 371 3.11 -61.52 -46.45
C THR A 371 2.44 -61.64 -47.80
N VAL A 372 1.94 -60.55 -48.41
CA VAL A 372 2.15 -60.27 -49.84
C VAL A 372 1.93 -58.78 -50.14
N ALA A 373 3.01 -58.06 -50.45
CA ALA A 373 3.00 -57.02 -51.48
C ALA A 373 4.42 -56.87 -52.02
N VAL A 374 4.64 -57.39 -53.23
CA VAL A 374 5.77 -57.06 -54.12
C VAL A 374 5.32 -55.91 -55.01
#